data_AF-A0AAV5UYH8-F1
#
_entry.id   AF-A0AAV5UYH8-F1
#
_cell.length_a   1.000
_cell.length_b   1.000
_cell.length_c   1.000
_cell.angle_alpha   90.00
_cell.angle_beta   90.00
_cell.angle_gamma   90.00
#
_symmetry.space_group_name_H-M   'P 1'
#
loop_
_entity.id
_entity.type
_entity.pdbx_description
1 polymer ?
#
loop_
_entity_poly.entity_id
_entity_poly.type
_entity_poly.pdbx_seq_one_letter_code
_entity_poly.pdbx_strand_id
1 'polypeptide(L)'
;NAQDYAPTPTDLIMSYIPTIGVQNVIFTANNKTFQLFDMGGQKMDRRKWADMYDGIDAILFCLAISEYDQVLSEDMKTNRLEDSMDLLDKIAHESKFESIPIFVFLNEIDVFTNKLAVFPLQDFLPDYDGKSTEDALNFVEGMA
;
A
#
# COMPACT_ATOMS: atom_id res chain seq x y z
N ASN A 1 12.71 -30.15 6.03
CA ASN A 1 11.31 -30.20 5.56
C ASN A 1 10.61 -31.33 6.27
N ALA A 2 9.69 -31.02 7.19
CA ALA A 2 8.80 -32.04 7.74
C ALA A 2 7.80 -32.43 6.65
N GLN A 3 7.66 -33.74 6.38
CA GLN A 3 6.84 -34.25 5.28
C GLN A 3 5.33 -34.02 5.46
N ASP A 4 4.90 -33.65 6.67
CA ASP A 4 3.49 -33.49 7.05
C ASP A 4 3.12 -32.06 7.46
N TYR A 5 3.91 -31.05 7.06
CA TYR A 5 3.59 -29.66 7.37
C TYR A 5 2.36 -29.18 6.58
N ALA A 6 1.34 -28.73 7.30
CA ALA A 6 0.17 -28.05 6.77
C ALA A 6 0.21 -26.56 7.19
N PRO A 7 0.10 -25.61 6.24
CA PRO A 7 0.10 -24.19 6.56
C PRO A 7 -1.03 -23.83 7.52
N THR A 8 -0.71 -23.07 8.55
CA THR A 8 -1.71 -22.44 9.42
C THR A 8 -2.34 -21.23 8.72
N PRO A 9 -3.50 -20.73 9.17
CA PRO A 9 -4.05 -19.48 8.65
C PRO A 9 -3.08 -18.30 8.74
N THR A 10 -2.27 -18.24 9.80
CA THR A 10 -1.21 -17.24 9.92
C THR A 10 -0.15 -17.41 8.85
N ASP A 11 0.27 -18.64 8.55
CA ASP A 11 1.24 -18.89 7.47
C ASP A 11 0.70 -18.46 6.10
N LEU A 12 -0.60 -18.66 5.86
CA LEU A 12 -1.25 -18.19 4.63
C LEU A 12 -1.27 -16.66 4.55
N ILE A 13 -1.62 -15.97 5.65
CA ILE A 13 -1.65 -14.50 5.72
C ILE A 13 -0.24 -13.90 5.56
N MET A 14 0.77 -14.53 6.16
CA MET A 14 2.16 -14.05 6.12
C MET A 14 2.90 -14.45 4.83
N SER A 15 2.30 -15.29 3.98
CA SER A 15 2.90 -15.68 2.71
C SER A 15 2.75 -14.56 1.68
N TYR A 16 3.87 -14.09 1.14
CA TYR A 16 3.85 -13.08 0.08
C TYR A 16 3.62 -13.75 -1.28
N ILE A 17 2.48 -13.44 -1.90
CA ILE A 17 2.20 -13.75 -3.30
C ILE A 17 1.72 -12.45 -3.94
N PRO A 18 2.46 -11.87 -4.91
CA PRO A 18 2.04 -10.63 -5.55
C PRO A 18 0.73 -10.85 -6.32
N THR A 19 -0.25 -9.96 -6.13
CA THR A 19 -1.46 -9.93 -6.93
C THR A 19 -1.11 -9.58 -8.38
N ILE A 20 -1.46 -10.46 -9.32
CA ILE A 20 -1.32 -10.23 -10.75
C ILE A 20 -2.70 -10.00 -11.34
N GLY A 21 -2.89 -8.89 -12.04
CA GLY A 21 -4.17 -8.51 -12.65
C GLY A 21 -5.20 -8.01 -11.63
N VAL A 22 -6.46 -8.36 -11.86
CA VAL A 22 -7.61 -7.92 -11.04
C VAL A 22 -8.32 -9.14 -10.48
N GLN A 23 -8.48 -9.18 -9.16
CA GLN A 23 -9.30 -10.19 -8.48
C GLN A 23 -10.60 -9.55 -8.00
N ASN A 24 -11.70 -10.27 -8.12
CA ASN A 24 -13.03 -9.82 -7.68
C ASN A 24 -13.54 -10.75 -6.58
N VAL A 25 -13.82 -10.20 -5.41
CA VAL A 25 -14.33 -10.92 -4.25
C VAL A 25 -15.67 -10.33 -3.84
N ILE A 26 -16.71 -11.16 -3.85
CA ILE A 26 -18.04 -10.77 -3.38
C ILE A 26 -18.28 -11.42 -2.02
N PHE A 27 -18.60 -10.62 -1.02
CA PHE A 27 -18.89 -11.10 0.32
C PHE A 27 -20.03 -10.32 0.97
N THR A 28 -20.68 -10.92 1.97
CA THR A 28 -21.74 -10.27 2.73
C THR A 28 -21.31 -10.08 4.17
N ALA A 29 -21.44 -8.86 4.69
CA ALA A 29 -21.18 -8.51 6.08
C ALA A 29 -22.29 -7.57 6.58
N ASN A 30 -22.80 -7.81 7.79
CA ASN A 30 -23.86 -6.99 8.40
C ASN A 30 -25.09 -6.78 7.47
N ASN A 31 -25.54 -7.84 6.78
CA ASN A 31 -26.62 -7.82 5.79
C ASN A 31 -26.40 -6.86 4.60
N LYS A 32 -25.16 -6.48 4.33
CA LYS A 32 -24.76 -5.73 3.14
C LYS A 32 -23.82 -6.57 2.29
N THR A 33 -24.03 -6.55 0.98
CA THR A 33 -23.14 -7.22 0.01
C THR A 33 -22.10 -6.22 -0.47
N PHE A 34 -20.85 -6.63 -0.44
CA PHE A 34 -19.70 -5.88 -0.91
C PHE A 34 -19.08 -6.62 -2.10
N GLN A 35 -18.63 -5.85 -3.07
CA GLN A 35 -17.83 -6.32 -4.18
C GLN A 35 -16.47 -5.62 -4.09
N LEU A 36 -15.44 -6.38 -3.74
CA LEU A 36 -14.08 -5.89 -3.59
C LEU A 36 -13.26 -6.27 -4.82
N PHE A 37 -12.63 -5.26 -5.42
CA PHE A 37 -11.66 -5.46 -6.48
C PHE A 37 -10.25 -5.26 -5.93
N ASP A 38 -9.47 -6.34 -5.89
CA ASP A 38 -8.05 -6.28 -5.58
C ASP A 38 -7.26 -6.14 -6.88
N MET A 39 -6.52 -5.04 -7.02
CA MET A 39 -5.80 -4.68 -8.24
C MET A 39 -4.31 -4.70 -7.98
N GLY A 40 -3.56 -5.40 -8.84
CA GLY A 40 -2.10 -5.39 -8.79
C GLY A 40 -1.53 -3.96 -8.85
N GLY A 41 -0.69 -3.62 -7.85
CA GLY A 41 -0.07 -2.30 -7.71
C GLY A 41 1.17 -2.07 -8.57
N GLN A 42 1.67 -3.09 -9.28
CA GLN A 42 2.84 -2.97 -10.14
C GLN A 42 2.57 -2.09 -11.36
N LYS A 43 3.59 -1.37 -11.86
CA LYS A 43 3.43 -0.41 -12.97
C LYS A 43 2.76 -1.01 -14.22
N MET A 44 2.98 -2.30 -14.51
CA MET A 44 2.35 -2.97 -15.65
C MET A 44 0.85 -3.19 -15.48
N ASP A 45 0.39 -3.48 -14.26
CA ASP A 45 -1.01 -3.76 -13.97
C ASP A 45 -1.85 -2.49 -13.79
N ARG A 46 -1.23 -1.36 -13.40
CA ARG A 46 -1.89 -0.05 -13.32
C ARG A 46 -2.62 0.37 -14.60
N ARG A 47 -2.17 -0.12 -15.77
CA ARG A 47 -2.83 0.15 -17.06
C ARG A 47 -4.26 -0.37 -17.15
N LYS A 48 -4.61 -1.39 -16.34
CA LYS A 48 -5.94 -2.02 -16.31
C LYS A 48 -6.89 -1.34 -15.34
N TRP A 49 -6.40 -0.41 -14.52
CA TRP A 49 -7.21 0.21 -13.47
C TRP A 49 -8.36 1.02 -14.04
N ALA A 50 -8.11 1.76 -15.13
CA ALA A 50 -9.12 2.59 -15.78
C ALA A 50 -10.35 1.80 -16.25
N ASP A 51 -10.19 0.51 -16.57
CA ASP A 51 -11.28 -0.39 -16.96
C ASP A 51 -12.23 -0.69 -15.79
N MET A 52 -11.80 -0.43 -14.56
CA MET A 52 -12.52 -0.74 -13.32
C MET A 52 -13.12 0.50 -12.63
N TYR A 53 -12.94 1.71 -13.19
CA TYR A 53 -13.32 2.95 -12.50
C TYR A 53 -14.84 3.17 -12.36
N ASP A 54 -15.63 2.56 -13.23
CA ASP A 54 -17.07 2.81 -13.27
C ASP A 54 -17.79 2.00 -12.17
N GLY A 55 -18.54 2.68 -11.30
CA GLY A 55 -19.32 2.05 -10.24
C GLY A 55 -18.55 1.76 -8.94
N ILE A 56 -17.40 2.41 -8.73
CA ILE A 56 -16.67 2.36 -7.45
C ILE A 56 -17.38 3.24 -6.41
N ASP A 57 -17.69 2.67 -5.24
CA ASP A 57 -18.28 3.40 -4.12
C ASP A 57 -17.23 4.02 -3.16
N ALA A 58 -16.04 3.43 -3.09
CA ALA A 58 -14.94 3.82 -2.21
C ALA A 58 -13.62 3.22 -2.69
N ILE A 59 -12.51 3.92 -2.43
CA ILE A 59 -11.15 3.44 -2.69
C ILE A 59 -10.45 3.16 -1.37
N LEU A 60 -9.83 1.98 -1.24
CA LEU A 60 -8.95 1.64 -0.13
C LEU A 60 -7.53 1.64 -0.67
N PHE A 61 -6.72 2.64 -0.30
CA PHE A 61 -5.34 2.77 -0.74
C PHE A 61 -4.39 2.35 0.38
N CYS A 62 -3.70 1.23 0.20
CA CYS A 62 -2.72 0.73 1.17
C CYS A 62 -1.32 1.23 0.82
N LEU A 63 -0.73 2.03 1.68
CA LEU A 63 0.58 2.62 1.52
C LEU A 63 1.55 1.98 2.51
N ALA A 64 2.52 1.22 2.03
CA ALA A 64 3.53 0.59 2.87
C ALA A 64 4.61 1.61 3.27
N ILE A 65 4.45 2.20 4.46
CA ILE A 65 5.36 3.27 4.93
C ILE A 65 6.77 2.74 5.24
N SER A 66 6.91 1.44 5.42
CA SER A 66 8.18 0.74 5.67
C SER A 66 9.14 0.78 4.47
N GLU A 67 8.68 1.14 3.27
CA GLU A 67 9.45 1.05 2.02
C GLU A 67 10.26 2.32 1.69
N TYR A 68 10.40 3.25 2.65
CA TYR A 68 11.11 4.53 2.50
C TYR A 68 12.59 4.40 2.10
N ASP A 69 13.21 3.26 2.37
CA ASP A 69 14.62 2.93 2.05
C ASP A 69 14.75 1.98 0.84
N GLN A 70 13.63 1.64 0.18
CA GLN A 70 13.59 0.67 -0.91
C GLN A 70 13.39 1.35 -2.26
N VAL A 71 13.88 0.70 -3.31
CA VAL A 71 13.65 1.09 -4.70
C VAL A 71 12.78 0.07 -5.42
N LEU A 72 12.03 0.51 -6.43
CA LEU A 72 11.21 -0.35 -7.27
C LEU A 72 12.06 -1.43 -7.94
N SER A 73 11.52 -2.65 -8.01
CA SER A 73 12.17 -3.77 -8.67
C SER A 73 12.34 -3.57 -10.18
N GLU A 74 11.47 -2.76 -10.78
CA GLU A 74 11.38 -2.56 -12.22
C GLU A 74 12.50 -1.69 -12.78
N ASP A 75 12.98 -0.70 -12.01
CA ASP A 75 13.99 0.27 -12.45
C ASP A 75 15.19 0.38 -11.50
N MET A 76 15.13 -0.22 -10.31
CA MET A 76 16.16 -0.22 -9.27
C MET A 76 16.64 1.19 -8.91
N LYS A 77 15.78 2.20 -9.08
CA LYS A 77 16.15 3.60 -8.92
C LYS A 77 15.09 4.42 -8.19
N THR A 78 13.82 4.27 -8.55
CA THR A 78 12.74 5.06 -7.97
C THR A 78 12.40 4.55 -6.58
N ASN A 79 12.34 5.45 -5.60
CA ASN A 79 11.95 5.10 -4.23
C ASN A 79 10.50 4.57 -4.20
N ARG A 80 10.24 3.50 -3.44
CA ARG A 80 8.93 2.84 -3.42
C ARG A 80 7.86 3.65 -2.69
N LEU A 81 8.25 4.32 -1.60
CA LEU A 81 7.35 5.21 -0.86
C LEU A 81 6.98 6.42 -1.72
N GLU A 82 7.95 7.04 -2.38
CA GLU A 82 7.73 8.16 -3.31
C GLU A 82 6.81 7.76 -4.48
N ASP A 83 7.05 6.63 -5.14
CA ASP A 83 6.16 6.15 -6.22
C ASP A 83 4.72 5.90 -5.74
N SER A 84 4.56 5.44 -4.50
CA SER A 84 3.25 5.21 -3.88
C SER A 84 2.53 6.52 -3.55
N MET A 85 3.24 7.52 -3.04
CA MET A 85 2.71 8.87 -2.79
C MET A 85 2.31 9.56 -4.11
N ASP A 86 3.16 9.50 -5.13
CA ASP A 86 2.86 9.98 -6.48
C ASP A 86 1.64 9.31 -7.10
N LEU A 87 1.41 8.04 -6.78
CA LEU A 87 0.25 7.29 -7.24
C LEU A 87 -1.01 7.73 -6.50
N LEU A 88 -0.93 7.90 -5.18
CA LEU A 88 -2.02 8.42 -4.36
C LEU A 88 -2.46 9.79 -4.87
N ASP A 89 -1.52 10.71 -5.12
CA ASP A 89 -1.80 12.04 -5.66
C ASP A 89 -2.53 11.99 -7.01
N LYS A 90 -2.11 11.10 -7.91
CA LYS A 90 -2.78 10.89 -9.20
C LYS A 90 -4.19 10.35 -9.06
N ILE A 91 -4.44 9.45 -8.12
CA ILE A 91 -5.78 8.91 -7.85
C ILE A 91 -6.66 10.01 -7.24
N ALA A 92 -6.14 10.76 -6.27
CA ALA A 92 -6.87 11.83 -5.59
C ALA A 92 -7.29 12.96 -6.54
N HIS A 93 -6.48 13.22 -7.57
CA HIS A 93 -6.78 14.21 -8.61
C HIS A 93 -7.48 13.65 -9.85
N GLU A 94 -7.85 12.36 -9.86
CA GLU A 94 -8.59 11.78 -10.97
C GLU A 94 -10.04 12.28 -10.96
N SER A 95 -10.45 12.92 -12.05
CA SER A 95 -11.80 13.45 -12.28
C SER A 95 -12.93 12.46 -11.97
N LYS A 96 -12.73 11.17 -12.26
CA LYS A 96 -13.70 10.10 -11.98
C LYS A 96 -13.90 9.83 -10.49
N PHE A 97 -12.98 10.25 -9.63
CA PHE A 97 -12.99 9.99 -8.18
C PHE A 97 -13.28 11.23 -7.34
N GLU A 98 -13.64 12.36 -7.95
CA GLU A 98 -13.86 13.64 -7.25
C GLU A 98 -14.88 13.55 -6.10
N SER A 99 -15.89 12.67 -6.22
CA SER A 99 -16.91 12.43 -5.18
C SER A 99 -16.75 11.10 -4.44
N ILE A 100 -15.71 10.33 -4.75
CA ILE A 100 -15.47 9.00 -4.19
C ILE A 100 -14.54 9.11 -2.98
N PRO A 101 -14.94 8.62 -1.80
CA PRO A 101 -14.06 8.63 -0.63
C PRO A 101 -12.85 7.73 -0.85
N ILE A 102 -11.66 8.27 -0.56
CA ILE A 102 -10.40 7.54 -0.54
C ILE A 102 -9.99 7.34 0.92
N PHE A 103 -9.88 6.08 1.34
CA PHE A 103 -9.35 5.71 2.66
C PHE A 103 -7.91 5.27 2.50
N VAL A 104 -6.99 6.04 3.09
CA VAL A 104 -5.56 5.73 3.07
C VAL A 104 -5.21 4.91 4.32
N PHE A 105 -4.63 3.73 4.11
CA PHE A 105 -4.10 2.88 5.15
C PHE A 105 -2.58 2.94 5.13
N LEU A 106 -1.99 3.52 6.18
CA LEU A 106 -0.56 3.43 6.42
C LEU A 106 -0.25 2.02 6.93
N ASN A 107 0.32 1.19 6.07
CA ASN A 107 0.58 -0.22 6.32
C ASN A 107 2.03 -0.45 6.75
N GLU A 108 2.29 -1.60 7.39
CA GLU A 108 3.62 -2.02 7.86
C GLU A 108 4.25 -1.06 8.89
N ILE A 109 3.42 -0.45 9.75
CA ILE A 109 3.87 0.46 10.82
C ILE A 109 4.86 -0.22 11.77
N ASP A 110 4.66 -1.51 12.04
CA ASP A 110 5.54 -2.33 12.86
C ASP A 110 6.92 -2.50 12.21
N VAL A 111 6.95 -2.82 10.92
CA VAL A 111 8.20 -2.94 10.14
C VAL A 111 8.91 -1.59 10.06
N PHE A 112 8.18 -0.52 9.77
CA PHE A 112 8.68 0.85 9.75
C PHE A 112 9.35 1.21 11.08
N THR A 113 8.63 1.05 12.19
CA THR A 113 9.12 1.38 13.53
C THR A 113 10.41 0.62 13.88
N ASN A 114 10.47 -0.67 13.55
CA ASN A 114 11.65 -1.50 13.80
C ASN A 114 12.86 -1.07 12.95
N LYS A 115 12.62 -0.58 11.72
CA LYS A 115 13.68 -0.19 10.79
C LYS A 115 14.33 1.15 11.12
N LEU A 116 13.61 2.08 11.74
CA LEU A 116 14.14 3.42 12.05
C LEU A 116 15.44 3.39 12.87
N ALA A 117 15.67 2.36 13.68
CA ALA A 117 16.90 2.20 14.45
C ALA A 117 18.13 1.79 13.61
N VAL A 118 17.90 1.20 12.43
CA VAL A 118 18.95 0.66 11.54
C VAL A 118 19.10 1.50 10.28
N PHE A 119 17.98 2.00 9.76
CA PHE A 119 17.87 2.86 8.58
C PHE A 119 17.13 4.14 8.99
N PRO A 120 17.83 5.16 9.51
CA PRO A 120 17.22 6.40 9.93
C PRO A 120 16.48 7.09 8.78
N LEU A 121 15.29 7.62 9.05
CA LEU A 121 14.43 8.23 8.02
C LEU A 121 15.09 9.46 7.35
N GLN A 122 15.92 10.20 8.10
CA GLN A 122 16.63 11.40 7.63
C GLN A 122 17.59 11.10 6.47
N ASP A 123 18.07 9.86 6.36
CA ASP A 123 18.98 9.45 5.28
C ASP A 123 18.25 9.32 3.94
N PHE A 124 16.92 9.19 3.97
CA PHE A 124 16.07 8.97 2.79
C PHE A 124 15.09 10.11 2.52
N LEU A 125 14.67 10.83 3.56
CA LEU A 125 13.77 12.00 3.48
C LEU A 125 14.49 13.21 4.08
N PRO A 126 15.19 14.03 3.27
CA PRO A 126 16.01 15.13 3.77
C PRO A 126 15.23 16.23 4.52
N ASP A 127 13.93 16.34 4.24
CA ASP A 127 13.03 17.32 4.88
C ASP A 127 12.56 16.90 6.28
N TYR A 128 12.88 15.67 6.71
CA TYR A 128 12.55 15.17 8.04
C TYR A 128 13.63 15.55 9.07
N ASP A 129 13.24 16.28 10.12
CA ASP A 129 14.13 16.72 11.21
C ASP A 129 13.78 16.13 12.60
N GLY A 130 12.78 15.25 12.64
CA GLY A 130 12.31 14.58 13.85
C GLY A 130 13.35 13.65 14.47
N LYS A 131 13.12 13.27 15.73
CA LYS A 131 14.08 12.46 16.52
C LYS A 131 13.48 11.20 17.11
N SER A 132 12.17 11.09 17.15
CA SER A 132 11.45 9.94 17.69
C SER A 132 10.69 9.20 16.61
N THR A 133 10.36 7.93 16.88
CA THR A 133 9.44 7.15 16.05
C THR A 133 8.09 7.84 15.87
N GLU A 134 7.60 8.53 16.90
CA GLU A 134 6.35 9.29 16.83
C GLU A 134 6.47 10.47 15.85
N ASP A 135 7.59 11.20 15.88
CA ASP A 135 7.84 12.27 14.90
C ASP A 135 7.88 11.71 13.47
N ALA A 136 8.49 10.53 13.29
CA ALA A 136 8.58 9.87 11.98
C ALA A 136 7.21 9.45 11.46
N LEU A 137 6.35 8.89 12.32
CA LEU A 137 4.98 8.52 11.96
C LEU A 137 4.15 9.75 11.61
N ASN A 138 4.19 10.80 12.45
CA ASN A 138 3.48 12.05 12.20
C ASN A 138 3.95 12.72 10.91
N PHE A 139 5.25 12.65 10.60
CA PHE A 139 5.79 13.18 9.36
C PHE A 139 5.22 12.45 8.13
N VAL A 140 5.24 11.13 8.13
CA VAL A 140 4.70 10.32 7.02
C VAL A 140 3.18 10.44 6.91
N GLU A 141 2.47 10.55 8.02
CA GLU A 141 1.03 10.84 8.03
C GLU A 141 0.73 12.21 7.42
N GLY A 142 1.54 13.23 7.71
CA GLY A 142 1.40 14.56 7.11
C GLY A 142 1.74 14.64 5.62
N MET A 143 2.38 13.61 5.05
CA MET A 143 2.64 13.51 3.61
C MET A 143 1.48 12.91 2.82
N ALA A 144 0.60 12.14 3.47
CA ALA A 144 -0.50 11.41 2.86
C ALA A 144 -1.82 12.21 2.89
#